data_AF-A0A9P9MPI4-F1
#
_entry.id   AF-A0A9P9MPI4-F1
#
_cell.length_a   1.000
_cell.length_b   1.000
_cell.length_c   1.000
_cell.angle_alpha   90.00
_cell.angle_beta   90.00
_cell.angle_gamma   90.00
#
_symmetry.space_group_name_H-M   'P 1'
#
loop_
_entity.id
_entity.type
_entity.pdbx_description
1 polymer ?
#
loop_
_entity_poly.entity_id
_entity_poly.type
_entity_poly.pdbx_seq_one_letter_code
_entity_poly.pdbx_strand_id
1 'polypeptide(L)'
;MLCRAPRNLYEPGALEQRCELIRTMTKLCRHREIRRRPIAFDPVAPQTKQEDSPSASSFPLVCDPRQCLLCIGDEGLPLAQRMFCYSRVAKMMDHIEDEHLRRFAPDAMITCPHPTCRKEGVPLEGVLHFKRHAQDVHSIKLRLPKVYIPEQSTKRTVASCDSHDL
;
A
#
# COMPACT_ATOMS: atom_id res chain seq x y z
N MET A 1 -27.63 -17.59 0.28
CA MET A 1 -27.78 -16.98 -1.06
C MET A 1 -27.19 -17.94 -2.07
N LEU A 2 -28.04 -18.57 -2.90
CA LEU A 2 -27.60 -19.57 -3.88
C LEU A 2 -27.15 -18.88 -5.17
N CYS A 3 -25.87 -18.99 -5.52
CA CYS A 3 -25.36 -18.60 -6.83
C CYS A 3 -25.87 -19.60 -7.89
N ARG A 4 -26.96 -19.24 -8.58
CA ARG A 4 -27.41 -19.98 -9.77
C ARG A 4 -26.69 -19.38 -10.99
N ALA A 5 -25.62 -20.03 -11.44
CA ALA A 5 -24.95 -19.63 -12.66
C ALA A 5 -25.90 -19.76 -13.87
N PRO A 6 -26.09 -18.72 -14.69
CA PRO A 6 -26.89 -18.82 -15.90
C PRO A 6 -26.20 -19.74 -16.91
N ARG A 7 -26.96 -20.66 -17.49
CA ARG A 7 -26.45 -21.69 -18.43
C ARG A 7 -26.10 -21.15 -19.81
N ASN A 8 -26.36 -19.86 -20.08
CA ASN A 8 -26.10 -19.23 -21.36
C ASN A 8 -25.45 -17.84 -21.15
N LEU A 9 -24.25 -17.67 -21.72
CA LEU A 9 -23.37 -16.51 -21.53
C LEU A 9 -23.66 -15.36 -22.51
N TYR A 10 -24.58 -15.56 -23.46
CA TYR A 10 -24.89 -14.62 -24.54
C TYR A 10 -26.26 -13.94 -24.41
N GLU A 11 -27.02 -14.25 -23.36
CA GLU A 11 -28.26 -13.54 -23.07
C GLU A 11 -27.96 -12.10 -22.63
N PRO A 12 -28.62 -11.08 -23.20
CA PRO A 12 -28.40 -9.67 -22.84
C PRO A 12 -28.51 -9.41 -21.32
N GLY A 13 -29.45 -10.08 -20.66
CA GLY A 13 -29.62 -10.00 -19.19
C GLY A 13 -28.45 -10.61 -18.39
N ALA A 14 -27.72 -11.58 -18.96
CA ALA A 14 -26.54 -12.18 -18.33
C ALA A 14 -25.31 -11.28 -18.39
N LEU A 15 -25.23 -10.36 -19.37
CA LEU A 15 -24.18 -9.33 -19.40
C LEU A 15 -24.44 -8.26 -18.33
N GLU A 16 -25.66 -7.75 -18.24
CA GLU A 16 -26.06 -6.76 -17.22
C GLU A 16 -25.79 -7.28 -15.80
N GLN A 17 -26.18 -8.53 -15.52
CA GLN A 17 -25.92 -9.18 -14.24
C GLN A 17 -24.43 -9.33 -13.93
N ARG A 18 -23.59 -9.63 -14.93
CA ARG A 18 -22.13 -9.68 -14.76
C ARG A 18 -21.55 -8.30 -14.49
N CYS A 19 -22.00 -7.27 -15.21
CA CYS A 19 -21.61 -5.89 -14.96
C CYS A 19 -21.99 -5.47 -13.54
N GLU A 20 -23.20 -5.80 -13.09
CA GLU A 20 -23.65 -5.46 -11.74
C GLU A 20 -22.89 -6.24 -10.67
N LEU A 21 -22.62 -7.52 -10.90
CA LEU A 21 -21.77 -8.33 -10.03
C LEU A 21 -20.35 -7.76 -9.93
N ILE A 22 -19.73 -7.38 -11.05
CA ILE A 22 -18.39 -6.77 -11.07
C ILE A 22 -18.40 -5.43 -10.33
N ARG A 23 -19.42 -4.59 -10.55
CA ARG A 23 -19.58 -3.30 -9.84
C ARG A 23 -19.74 -3.52 -8.34
N THR A 24 -20.60 -4.44 -7.92
CA THR A 24 -20.79 -4.77 -6.49
C THR A 24 -19.53 -5.37 -5.88
N MET A 25 -18.87 -6.33 -6.55
CA MET A 25 -17.59 -6.86 -6.10
C MET A 25 -16.51 -5.78 -6.02
N THR A 26 -16.44 -4.86 -6.99
CA THR A 26 -15.49 -3.73 -6.94
C THR A 26 -15.80 -2.79 -5.76
N LYS A 27 -17.07 -2.50 -5.49
CA LYS A 27 -17.50 -1.72 -4.31
C LYS A 27 -17.09 -2.43 -3.02
N LEU A 28 -17.29 -3.75 -2.93
CA LEU A 28 -16.91 -4.54 -1.76
C LEU A 28 -15.39 -4.65 -1.58
N CYS A 29 -14.61 -4.78 -2.67
CA CYS A 29 -13.15 -4.76 -2.60
C CYS A 29 -12.59 -3.43 -2.09
N ARG A 30 -13.30 -2.31 -2.33
CA ARG A 30 -12.97 -0.99 -1.77
C ARG A 30 -13.36 -0.87 -0.29
N HIS A 31 -14.40 -1.58 0.14
CA HIS A 31 -14.76 -1.73 1.55
C HIS A 31 -13.89 -2.81 2.21
N ARG A 32 -12.63 -2.49 2.51
CA ARG A 32 -11.88 -3.25 3.53
C ARG A 32 -12.65 -3.09 4.85
N GLU A 33 -12.85 -4.18 5.58
CA GLU A 33 -13.49 -4.13 6.90
C GLU A 33 -12.78 -3.06 7.74
N ILE A 34 -13.54 -2.05 8.14
CA ILE A 34 -13.10 -1.00 9.05
C ILE A 34 -12.46 -1.71 10.24
N ARG A 35 -11.17 -1.45 10.52
CA ARG A 35 -10.54 -1.91 11.77
C ARG A 35 -11.27 -1.24 12.93
N ARG A 36 -12.35 -1.85 13.40
CA ARG A 36 -13.05 -1.51 14.64
C ARG A 36 -12.18 -1.93 15.80
N ARG A 37 -11.03 -1.28 15.99
CA ARG A 37 -10.48 -1.25 17.35
C ARG A 37 -11.35 -0.25 18.08
N PRO A 38 -11.98 -0.61 19.22
CA PRO A 38 -12.57 0.39 20.09
C PRO A 38 -11.42 1.28 20.51
N ILE A 39 -11.32 2.46 19.90
CA ILE A 39 -10.45 3.49 20.42
C ILE A 39 -11.18 3.94 21.67
N ALA A 40 -10.62 3.67 22.84
CA ALA A 40 -10.99 4.41 24.03
C ALA A 40 -10.52 5.86 23.82
N PHE A 41 -11.30 6.61 23.03
CA PHE A 41 -11.25 8.05 23.02
C PHE A 41 -12.19 8.50 24.12
N ASP A 42 -11.65 9.19 25.12
CA ASP A 42 -12.47 9.96 26.04
C ASP A 42 -13.37 10.90 25.22
N PRO A 43 -14.70 10.87 25.41
CA PRO A 43 -15.61 11.64 24.60
C PRO A 43 -15.61 13.07 25.10
N VAL A 44 -14.80 13.93 24.48
CA VAL A 44 -15.17 15.33 24.34
C VAL A 44 -15.89 15.46 23.00
N ALA A 45 -17.22 15.37 23.05
CA ALA A 45 -18.07 15.87 21.96
C ALA A 45 -17.93 17.42 21.91
N PRO A 46 -18.04 18.07 20.74
CA PRO A 46 -19.35 18.20 20.11
C PRO A 46 -19.42 18.13 18.57
N GLN A 47 -20.53 17.54 18.13
CA GLN A 47 -21.39 17.98 17.02
C GLN A 47 -20.97 17.72 15.56
N THR A 48 -21.84 16.92 14.91
CA THR A 48 -22.31 17.05 13.53
C THR A 48 -22.11 18.43 12.91
N LYS A 49 -21.18 18.53 11.97
CA LYS A 49 -21.36 19.30 10.74
C LYS A 49 -20.80 18.46 9.60
N GLN A 50 -21.59 18.38 8.54
CA GLN A 50 -21.24 17.85 7.22
C GLN A 50 -19.82 18.31 6.85
N GLU A 51 -18.85 17.41 6.97
CA GLU A 51 -17.45 17.76 6.81
C GLU A 51 -17.16 17.95 5.33
N ASP A 52 -16.85 19.19 4.98
CA ASP A 52 -16.19 19.55 3.74
C ASP A 52 -15.01 18.58 3.53
N SER A 53 -14.90 18.03 2.33
CA SER A 53 -13.89 17.02 2.02
C SER A 53 -12.51 17.53 2.45
N PRO A 54 -11.75 16.78 3.28
CA PRO A 54 -10.52 17.29 3.88
C PRO A 54 -9.54 17.64 2.77
N SER A 55 -9.30 18.95 2.62
CA SER A 55 -8.42 19.46 1.58
C SER A 55 -6.97 19.04 1.84
N ALA A 56 -6.11 19.10 0.81
CA ALA A 56 -4.71 18.68 0.94
C ALA A 56 -3.92 19.42 2.04
N SER A 57 -4.38 20.59 2.52
CA SER A 57 -3.77 21.32 3.63
C SER A 57 -4.06 20.71 5.01
N SER A 58 -5.01 19.77 5.11
CA SER A 58 -5.37 19.10 6.37
C SER A 58 -4.37 18.00 6.78
N PHE A 59 -3.43 17.65 5.90
CA PHE A 59 -2.44 16.60 6.16
C PHE A 59 -1.03 17.21 6.26
N PRO A 60 -0.31 16.99 7.38
CA PRO A 60 1.02 17.54 7.55
C PRO A 60 1.99 16.83 6.61
N LEU A 61 2.82 17.61 5.90
CA LEU A 61 3.83 17.05 4.99
C LEU A 61 4.81 16.14 5.74
N VAL A 62 5.26 16.56 6.92
CA VAL A 62 6.00 15.72 7.85
C VAL A 62 5.01 14.93 8.69
N CYS A 63 5.02 13.61 8.54
CA CYS A 63 4.07 12.72 9.20
C CYS A 63 4.65 12.11 10.49
N ASP A 64 3.79 11.65 11.41
CA ASP A 64 4.26 10.87 12.56
C ASP A 64 4.79 9.50 12.07
N PRO A 65 5.95 9.00 12.56
CA PRO A 65 6.50 7.70 12.18
C PRO A 65 5.60 6.49 12.46
N ARG A 66 4.50 6.67 13.19
CA ARG A 66 3.48 5.65 13.46
C ARG A 66 2.25 5.79 12.55
N GLN A 67 2.24 6.72 11.59
CA GLN A 67 1.18 6.84 10.59
C GLN A 67 1.54 6.10 9.30
N CYS A 68 0.52 5.67 8.55
CA CYS A 68 0.70 5.01 7.26
C CYS A 68 0.44 5.99 6.11
N LEU A 69 1.46 6.30 5.31
CA LEU A 69 1.36 7.21 4.16
C LEU A 69 0.31 6.78 3.13
N LEU A 70 0.18 5.47 2.89
CA LEU A 70 -0.83 4.96 1.95
C LEU A 70 -2.25 5.16 2.47
N CYS A 71 -2.47 4.99 3.78
CA CYS A 71 -3.78 5.27 4.39
C CYS A 71 -4.10 6.76 4.40
N ILE A 72 -3.11 7.63 4.65
CA ILE A 72 -3.29 9.10 4.58
C ILE A 72 -3.84 9.51 3.21
N GLY A 73 -3.34 8.90 2.13
CA GLY A 73 -3.76 9.18 0.77
C GLY A 73 -5.02 8.47 0.29
N ASP A 74 -5.60 7.56 1.09
CA ASP A 74 -6.76 6.77 0.69
C ASP A 74 -8.06 7.53 0.97
N GLU A 75 -8.62 8.12 -0.09
CA GLU A 75 -9.89 8.87 -0.03
C GLU A 75 -11.11 7.98 0.20
N GLY A 76 -10.97 6.66 0.06
CA GLY A 76 -12.02 5.70 0.42
C GLY A 76 -12.15 5.50 1.93
N LEU A 77 -11.17 5.96 2.72
CA LEU A 77 -11.18 5.86 4.18
C LEU A 77 -11.72 7.13 4.85
N PRO A 78 -12.46 7.00 5.97
CA PRO A 78 -12.80 8.15 6.81
C PRO A 78 -11.56 8.89 7.33
N LEU A 79 -11.65 10.20 7.53
CA LEU A 79 -10.52 11.05 7.97
C LEU A 79 -9.81 10.49 9.22
N ALA A 80 -10.57 10.02 10.21
CA ALA A 80 -10.00 9.42 11.43
C ALA A 80 -9.11 8.20 11.16
N GLN A 81 -9.42 7.40 10.13
CA GLN A 81 -8.59 6.25 9.74
C GLN A 81 -7.38 6.67 8.90
N ARG A 82 -7.57 7.68 8.04
CA ARG A 82 -6.46 8.27 7.26
C ARG A 82 -5.38 8.83 8.18
N MET A 83 -5.79 9.47 9.28
CA MET A 83 -4.88 10.07 10.28
C MET A 83 -4.47 9.12 11.41
N PHE A 84 -4.87 7.84 11.36
CA PHE A 84 -4.65 6.89 12.45
C PHE A 84 -3.16 6.68 12.77
N CYS A 85 -2.81 6.82 14.04
CA CYS A 85 -1.48 6.51 14.58
C CYS A 85 -1.48 5.13 15.22
N TYR A 86 -0.60 4.25 14.75
CA TYR A 86 -0.35 2.96 15.40
C TYR A 86 0.30 3.16 16.78
N SER A 87 0.14 2.18 17.66
CA SER A 87 0.77 2.23 18.98
C SER A 87 2.30 2.08 18.94
N ARG A 88 2.83 1.45 17.89
CA ARG A 88 4.27 1.20 17.70
C ARG A 88 4.63 1.32 16.22
N VAL A 89 5.81 1.88 15.94
CA VAL A 89 6.35 1.98 14.57
C VAL A 89 6.41 0.60 13.91
N ALA A 90 6.89 -0.43 14.62
CA ALA A 90 6.93 -1.79 14.08
C ALA A 90 5.56 -2.29 13.58
N LYS A 91 4.46 -1.95 14.27
CA LYS A 91 3.11 -2.35 13.85
C LYS A 91 2.62 -1.57 12.62
N MET A 92 2.99 -0.29 12.51
CA MET A 92 2.76 0.48 11.28
C MET A 92 3.52 -0.15 10.10
N MET A 93 4.77 -0.55 10.34
CA MET A 93 5.63 -1.16 9.35
C MET A 93 5.13 -2.54 8.88
N ASP A 94 4.63 -3.37 9.79
CA ASP A 94 4.01 -4.64 9.39
C ASP A 94 2.75 -4.37 8.54
N HIS A 95 1.93 -3.39 8.95
CA HIS A 95 0.75 -2.97 8.20
C HIS A 95 1.08 -2.51 6.78
N ILE A 96 2.06 -1.62 6.60
CA ILE A 96 2.39 -1.10 5.26
C ILE A 96 2.93 -2.20 4.34
N GLU A 97 3.72 -3.14 4.88
CA GLU A 97 4.27 -4.26 4.12
C GLU A 97 3.19 -5.26 3.70
N ASP A 98 2.35 -5.69 4.63
CA ASP A 98 1.34 -6.74 4.41
C ASP A 98 0.13 -6.25 3.60
N GLU A 99 -0.35 -5.03 3.89
CA GLU A 99 -1.63 -4.55 3.36
C GLU A 99 -1.49 -3.75 2.06
N HIS A 100 -0.30 -3.16 1.82
CA HIS A 100 -0.08 -2.23 0.72
C HIS A 100 1.06 -2.68 -0.18
N LEU A 101 2.29 -2.78 0.35
CA LEU A 101 3.48 -3.02 -0.49
C LEU A 101 3.49 -4.40 -1.15
N ARG A 102 2.93 -5.44 -0.51
CA ARG A 102 2.80 -6.78 -1.09
C ARG A 102 2.06 -6.82 -2.44
N ARG A 103 1.23 -5.80 -2.73
CA ARG A 103 0.42 -5.73 -3.96
C ARG A 103 1.15 -5.07 -5.13
N PHE A 104 2.26 -4.39 -4.87
CA PHE A 104 3.05 -3.73 -5.92
C PHE A 104 4.04 -4.72 -6.51
N ALA A 105 4.17 -4.70 -7.84
CA ALA A 105 5.31 -5.32 -8.50
C ALA A 105 6.60 -4.58 -8.09
N PRO A 106 7.76 -5.25 -8.02
CA PRO A 106 9.02 -4.64 -7.60
C PRO A 106 9.41 -3.39 -8.40
N ASP A 107 9.08 -3.41 -9.70
CA ASP A 107 9.34 -2.41 -10.73
C ASP A 107 8.14 -1.49 -11.02
N ALA A 108 7.07 -1.57 -10.22
CA ALA A 108 5.90 -0.72 -10.41
C ALA A 108 6.26 0.76 -10.24
N MET A 109 5.75 1.62 -11.13
CA MET A 109 5.78 3.06 -10.92
C MET A 109 4.80 3.41 -9.79
N ILE A 110 5.31 3.97 -8.70
CA ILE A 110 4.54 4.30 -7.51
C ILE A 110 4.44 5.82 -7.40
N THR A 111 3.24 6.36 -7.51
CA THR A 111 3.00 7.77 -7.15
C THR A 111 2.86 7.88 -5.63
N CYS A 112 3.44 8.91 -5.03
CA CYS A 112 3.23 9.16 -3.61
C CYS A 112 1.73 9.43 -3.34
N PRO A 113 1.10 8.67 -2.43
CA PRO A 113 -0.33 8.80 -2.16
C PRO A 113 -0.67 10.07 -1.35
N HIS A 114 0.32 10.71 -0.72
CA HIS A 114 0.11 11.91 0.10
C HIS A 114 -0.53 13.04 -0.73
N PRO A 115 -1.60 13.70 -0.23
CA PRO A 115 -2.34 14.70 -0.99
C PRO A 115 -1.49 15.84 -1.58
N THR A 116 -0.46 16.29 -0.85
CA THR A 116 0.46 17.32 -1.34
C THR A 116 1.36 16.79 -2.47
N CYS A 117 1.93 15.61 -2.31
CA CYS A 117 2.84 15.02 -3.31
C CYS A 117 2.11 14.58 -4.57
N ARG A 118 0.82 14.22 -4.45
CA ARG A 118 -0.02 13.89 -5.60
C ARG A 118 -0.21 15.09 -6.53
N LYS A 119 -0.26 16.32 -6.00
CA LYS A 119 -0.36 17.54 -6.82
C LYS A 119 0.91 17.76 -7.66
N GLU A 120 2.08 17.43 -7.11
CA GLU A 120 3.37 17.49 -7.81
C GLU A 120 3.48 16.38 -8.88
N GLY A 121 2.79 15.26 -8.68
CA GLY A 121 2.58 14.24 -9.71
C GLY A 121 3.81 13.43 -10.12
N VAL A 122 4.95 13.58 -9.42
CA VAL A 122 6.19 12.89 -9.81
C VAL A 122 6.08 11.38 -9.50
N PRO A 123 6.15 10.50 -10.52
CA PRO A 123 6.15 9.06 -10.30
C PRO A 123 7.52 8.59 -9.77
N LEU A 124 7.51 7.66 -8.82
CA LEU A 124 8.72 7.08 -8.24
C LEU A 124 8.93 5.69 -8.83
N GLU A 125 10.14 5.41 -9.29
CA GLU A 125 10.48 4.16 -9.97
C GLU A 125 10.65 3.01 -8.95
N GLY A 126 9.60 2.23 -8.74
CA GLY A 126 9.66 1.08 -7.83
C GLY A 126 9.60 1.41 -6.34
N VAL A 127 9.59 0.33 -5.56
CA VAL A 127 9.42 0.38 -4.09
C VAL A 127 10.58 1.08 -3.39
N LEU A 128 11.81 0.99 -3.91
CA LEU A 128 12.98 1.59 -3.28
C LEU A 128 12.92 3.12 -3.31
N HIS A 129 12.62 3.72 -4.48
CA HIS A 129 12.47 5.16 -4.61
C HIS A 129 11.29 5.69 -3.78
N PHE A 130 10.19 4.93 -3.71
CA PHE A 130 9.09 5.22 -2.79
C PHE A 130 9.54 5.29 -1.33
N LYS A 131 10.33 4.30 -0.87
CA LYS A 131 10.85 4.27 0.52
C LYS A 131 11.77 5.44 0.80
N ARG A 132 12.62 5.83 -0.16
CA ARG A 132 13.48 7.00 -0.04
C ARG A 132 12.67 8.30 0.06
N HIS A 133 11.69 8.47 -0.83
CA HIS A 133 10.77 9.61 -0.80
C HIS A 133 10.02 9.71 0.54
N ALA A 134 9.49 8.59 1.05
CA ALA A 134 8.83 8.54 2.35
C ALA A 134 9.73 9.01 3.50
N GLN A 135 11.03 8.68 3.44
CA GLN A 135 11.99 9.13 4.44
C GLN A 135 12.31 10.61 4.30
N ASP A 136 12.59 11.09 3.10
CA ASP A 136 13.08 12.46 2.88
C ASP A 136 11.99 13.52 2.98
N VAL A 137 10.81 13.24 2.44
CA VAL A 137 9.70 14.21 2.38
C VAL A 137 8.79 14.10 3.59
N HIS A 138 8.57 12.88 4.09
CA HIS A 138 7.59 12.61 5.14
C HIS A 138 8.19 12.18 6.47
N SER A 139 9.52 12.05 6.60
CA SER A 139 10.22 11.58 7.80
C SER A 139 9.80 10.17 8.26
N ILE A 140 9.27 9.34 7.35
CA ILE A 140 8.86 7.96 7.62
C ILE A 140 9.90 7.00 7.08
N LYS A 141 10.67 6.38 7.98
CA LYS A 141 11.70 5.41 7.62
C LYS A 141 11.11 4.02 7.42
N LEU A 142 10.87 3.66 6.16
CA LEU A 142 10.41 2.32 5.80
C LEU A 142 11.56 1.29 5.79
N ARG A 143 11.27 0.03 6.12
CA ARG A 143 12.23 -1.08 6.12
C ARG A 143 12.67 -1.34 4.69
N LEU A 144 13.97 -1.48 4.46
CA LEU A 144 14.48 -1.84 3.14
C LEU A 144 14.09 -3.29 2.79
N PRO A 145 13.92 -3.63 1.50
CA PRO A 145 13.77 -5.01 1.10
C PRO A 145 14.92 -5.84 1.67
N LYS A 146 14.63 -7.06 2.16
CA LYS A 146 15.69 -8.05 2.37
C LYS A 146 16.21 -8.40 0.98
N VAL A 147 17.29 -7.76 0.54
CA VAL A 147 17.99 -8.15 -0.69
C VAL A 147 18.49 -9.58 -0.45
N TYR A 148 17.87 -10.55 -1.12
CA TYR A 148 18.44 -11.88 -1.20
C TYR A 148 19.61 -11.78 -2.18
N ILE A 149 20.84 -11.82 -1.68
CA ILE A 149 22.03 -11.98 -2.50
C ILE A 149 22.20 -13.49 -2.70
N PRO A 150 21.94 -14.06 -3.89
CA PRO A 150 22.34 -15.43 -4.16
C PRO A 150 23.87 -15.48 -4.08
N GLU A 151 24.40 -16.29 -3.16
CA GLU A 151 25.83 -16.56 -3.08
C GLU A 151 26.30 -17.12 -4.42
N GLN A 152 27.10 -16.33 -5.15
CA GLN A 152 27.74 -16.80 -6.36
C GLN A 152 28.70 -17.91 -5.97
N SER A 153 28.36 -19.14 -6.36
CA SER A 153 29.24 -20.31 -6.31
C SER A 153 30.54 -19.98 -7.03
N THR A 154 31.57 -19.63 -6.27
CA THR A 154 32.94 -19.50 -6.77
C THR A 154 33.43 -20.91 -7.09
N LYS A 155 33.16 -21.38 -8.30
CA LYS A 155 33.87 -22.52 -8.87
C LYS A 155 35.34 -22.10 -9.01
N ARG A 156 36.18 -22.52 -8.07
CA ARG A 156 37.63 -22.49 -8.24
C ARG A 156 37.97 -23.45 -9.38
N THR A 157 38.24 -22.90 -10.55
CA THR A 157 38.95 -23.62 -11.61
C THR A 157 40.38 -23.81 -11.12
N VAL A 158 40.73 -25.04 -10.74
CA VAL A 158 42.14 -25.40 -10.48
C VAL A 158 42.87 -25.36 -11.81
N ALA A 159 43.87 -24.49 -11.90
CA ALA A 159 44.84 -24.50 -12.98
C ALA A 159 45.72 -25.75 -12.84
N SER A 160 45.65 -26.63 -13.82
CA SER A 160 46.60 -27.74 -14.02
C SER A 160 47.83 -27.16 -14.74
N CYS A 161 48.97 -27.23 -14.08
CA CYS A 161 50.28 -26.98 -14.65
C CYS A 161 50.98 -28.33 -14.82
N ASP A 162 50.95 -28.87 -16.04
CA ASP A 162 51.85 -29.93 -16.46
C ASP A 162 53.07 -29.29 -17.12
N SER A 163 54.20 -29.41 -16.46
CA SER A 163 55.54 -29.23 -17.03
C SER A 163 56.45 -30.10 -16.20
N HIS A 164 57.03 -31.14 -16.80
CA HIS A 164 58.42 -31.49 -16.55
C HIS A 164 58.89 -32.49 -17.62
N ASP A 165 59.77 -31.97 -18.48
CA ASP A 165 60.78 -32.66 -19.27
C ASP A 165 61.54 -33.72 -18.47
N LEU A 166 61.86 -34.83 -19.16
CA LEU A 166 63.15 -35.53 -19.11
C LEU A 166 63.32 -36.40 -20.36
#